data_AF-A0A7J9VD01-F1
#
_entry.id   AF-A0A7J9VD01-F1
#
_cell.length_a   1.000
_cell.length_b   1.000
_cell.length_c   1.000
_cell.angle_alpha   90.00
_cell.angle_beta   90.00
_cell.angle_gamma   90.00
#
_symmetry.space_group_name_H-M   'P 1'
#
loop_
_entity.id
_entity.type
_entity.pdbx_description
1 polymer ?
#
loop_
_entity_poly.entity_id
_entity_poly.type
_entity_poly.pdbx_seq_one_letter_code
_entity_poly.pdbx_strand_id
1 'polypeptide(L)'
;MIELVLDKRSITAGEQLAVRLVNRSDVPLMTGLPIREMRWNGQRWVRIERLGVWPAIGILLKPGQSTEAQTWPFGGLPEPGRYRLTKPATYEGHPERRDVDRELVATATFEVTDG
;
A
#
# COMPACT_ATOMS: atom_id res chain seq x y z
N MET A 1 6.55 12.49 -5.48
CA MET A 1 5.40 11.58 -5.63
C MET A 1 5.68 10.27 -4.89
N ILE A 2 4.67 9.59 -4.36
CA ILE A 2 4.80 8.22 -3.87
C ILE A 2 4.07 7.25 -4.79
N GLU A 3 4.56 6.02 -4.86
CA GLU A 3 4.01 4.99 -5.73
C GLU A 3 3.92 3.67 -4.97
N LEU A 4 2.77 2.98 -5.10
CA LEU A 4 2.62 1.62 -4.61
C LEU A 4 2.85 0.68 -5.80
N VAL A 5 3.99 0.01 -5.81
CA VAL A 5 4.40 -0.88 -6.90
C VAL A 5 3.92 -2.29 -6.59
N LEU A 6 3.25 -2.89 -7.57
CA LEU A 6 2.85 -4.29 -7.61
C LEU A 6 3.72 -5.00 -8.65
N ASP A 7 4.18 -6.21 -8.36
CA ASP A 7 4.89 -7.05 -9.35
C ASP A 7 3.97 -7.58 -10.45
N LYS A 8 2.68 -7.78 -10.15
CA LYS A 8 1.63 -8.18 -11.09
C LYS A 8 0.41 -7.26 -11.00
N ARG A 9 -0.39 -7.22 -12.08
CA ARG A 9 -1.69 -6.49 -12.12
C ARG A 9 -2.90 -7.43 -12.10
N SER A 10 -2.68 -8.72 -12.33
CA SER A 10 -3.66 -9.79 -12.23
C SER A 10 -2.98 -11.00 -11.63
N ILE A 11 -3.70 -11.74 -10.77
CA ILE A 11 -3.25 -13.01 -10.20
C ILE A 11 -4.41 -14.00 -10.17
N THR A 12 -4.14 -15.30 -10.09
CA THR A 12 -5.18 -16.30 -9.82
C THR A 12 -5.43 -16.43 -8.32
N ALA A 13 -6.60 -16.93 -7.92
CA ALA A 13 -6.83 -17.27 -6.52
C ALA A 13 -5.76 -18.24 -6.00
N GLY A 14 -5.12 -17.89 -4.88
CA GLY A 14 -4.01 -18.66 -4.29
C GLY A 14 -2.60 -18.21 -4.71
N GLU A 15 -2.47 -17.37 -5.74
CA GLU A 15 -1.20 -16.71 -6.04
C GLU A 15 -0.90 -15.58 -5.04
N GLN A 16 0.39 -15.25 -4.96
CA GLN A 16 0.89 -14.15 -4.16
C GLN A 16 1.25 -12.94 -5.04
N LEU A 17 1.14 -11.76 -4.45
CA LEU A 17 1.47 -10.47 -5.05
C LEU A 17 2.47 -9.74 -4.14
N ALA A 18 3.62 -9.33 -4.69
CA ALA A 18 4.59 -8.53 -3.96
C ALA A 18 4.25 -7.04 -4.07
N VAL A 19 4.17 -6.37 -2.93
CA VAL A 19 3.75 -4.97 -2.83
C VAL A 19 4.76 -4.15 -2.05
N ARG A 20 5.18 -3.00 -2.60
CA ARG A 20 6.11 -2.08 -1.92
C ARG A 20 5.78 -0.62 -2.21
N LEU A 21 6.01 0.24 -1.23
CA LEU A 21 5.95 1.69 -1.42
C LEU A 21 7.29 2.19 -1.90
N VAL A 22 7.30 3.02 -2.95
CA VAL A 22 8.50 3.67 -3.47
C VAL A 22 8.35 5.18 -3.29
N ASN A 23 9.38 5.80 -2.71
CA ASN A 23 9.50 7.25 -2.67
C ASN A 23 10.10 7.76 -3.99
N ARG A 24 9.24 8.25 -4.89
CA ARG A 24 9.63 8.90 -6.15
C ARG A 24 9.73 10.42 -6.00
N SER A 25 9.73 10.94 -4.77
CA SER A 25 9.90 12.37 -4.51
C SER A 25 11.37 12.72 -4.28
N ASP A 26 11.62 14.01 -4.20
CA ASP A 26 12.89 14.64 -3.88
C ASP A 26 13.09 14.83 -2.36
N VAL A 27 12.12 14.44 -1.53
CA VAL A 27 12.14 14.64 -0.07
C VAL A 27 11.98 13.33 0.69
N PRO A 28 12.56 13.21 1.90
CA PRO A 28 12.33 12.06 2.78
C PRO A 28 10.86 11.96 3.23
N LEU A 29 10.41 10.72 3.43
CA LEU A 29 9.05 10.41 3.86
C LEU A 29 9.05 9.43 5.01
N MET A 30 8.05 9.52 5.89
CA MET A 30 7.78 8.53 6.93
C MET A 30 6.53 7.72 6.56
N THR A 31 6.57 6.42 6.76
CA THR A 31 5.41 5.54 6.54
C THR A 31 5.34 4.46 7.61
N GLY A 32 4.14 3.91 7.84
CA GLY A 32 3.96 2.76 8.72
C GLY A 32 4.08 1.43 7.97
N LEU A 33 3.98 0.33 8.72
CA LEU A 33 3.85 -1.00 8.13
C LEU A 33 2.54 -1.24 7.34
N PRO A 34 1.34 -0.92 7.85
CA PRO A 34 0.12 -1.51 7.30
C PRO A 34 -0.23 -0.99 5.91
N ILE A 35 -0.36 -1.90 4.96
CA ILE A 35 -1.07 -1.68 3.70
C ILE A 35 -2.56 -1.94 3.97
N ARG A 36 -3.42 -1.01 3.57
CA ARG A 36 -4.88 -1.15 3.69
C ARG A 36 -5.43 -1.80 2.43
N GLU A 37 -6.30 -2.79 2.61
CA GLU A 37 -6.91 -3.58 1.55
C GLU A 37 -8.41 -3.25 1.42
N MET A 38 -8.87 -3.12 0.18
CA MET A 38 -10.29 -2.98 -0.15
C MET A 38 -10.65 -3.86 -1.34
N ARG A 39 -11.88 -4.39 -1.36
CA ARG A 39 -12.48 -5.11 -2.50
C ARG A 39 -13.66 -4.33 -3.06
N TRP A 40 -13.81 -4.33 -4.38
CA TRP A 40 -14.98 -3.75 -5.04
C TRP A 40 -16.17 -4.70 -4.92
N ASN A 41 -17.31 -4.22 -4.45
CA ASN A 41 -18.53 -5.04 -4.30
C ASN A 41 -19.58 -4.81 -5.41
N GLY A 42 -19.21 -4.12 -6.50
CA GLY A 42 -20.13 -3.70 -7.56
C GLY A 42 -20.60 -2.25 -7.43
N GLN A 43 -20.59 -1.68 -6.23
CA GLN A 43 -21.09 -0.32 -5.96
C GLN A 43 -20.03 0.59 -5.34
N ARG A 44 -19.21 0.05 -4.44
CA ARG A 44 -18.18 0.81 -3.71
C ARG A 44 -17.01 -0.09 -3.33
N TRP A 45 -15.91 0.56 -2.97
CA TRP A 45 -14.78 -0.10 -2.33
C TRP A 45 -15.11 -0.37 -0.87
N VAL A 46 -15.12 -1.63 -0.47
CA VAL A 46 -15.33 -2.07 0.91
C VAL A 46 -13.99 -2.45 1.51
N ARG A 47 -13.66 -1.88 2.67
CA ARG A 47 -12.43 -2.21 3.39
C ARG A 47 -12.50 -3.65 3.88
N ILE A 48 -11.43 -4.40 3.65
CA ILE A 48 -11.25 -5.71 4.27
C ILE A 48 -10.59 -5.45 5.61
N GLU A 49 -11.36 -5.57 6.68
CA GLU A 49 -10.85 -5.42 8.03
C GLU A 49 -10.04 -6.66 8.40
N ARG A 50 -8.77 -6.44 8.71
CA ARG A 50 -7.90 -7.46 9.31
C ARG A 50 -7.62 -7.02 10.73
N LEU A 51 -8.15 -7.77 11.68
CA LEU A 51 -7.88 -7.59 13.09
C LEU A 51 -6.42 -8.00 13.34
N GLY A 52 -5.55 -7.01 13.47
CA GLY A 52 -4.13 -7.23 13.78
C GLY A 52 -3.57 -6.01 14.48
N VAL A 53 -2.86 -6.23 15.58
CA VAL A 53 -2.05 -5.19 16.23
C VAL A 53 -0.77 -5.07 15.42
N TRP A 54 -0.73 -4.12 14.51
CA TRP A 54 0.50 -3.79 13.79
C TRP A 54 1.38 -2.95 14.70
N PRO A 55 2.66 -3.31 14.89
CA PRO A 55 3.54 -2.47 15.68
C PRO A 55 3.64 -1.10 15.00
N ALA A 56 3.55 -0.03 15.81
CA ALA A 56 3.72 1.33 15.36
C ALA A 56 5.20 1.58 15.04
N ILE A 57 5.66 1.05 13.90
CA ILE A 57 7.01 1.24 13.39
C ILE A 57 6.95 2.32 12.32
N GLY A 58 7.70 3.40 12.53
CA GLY A 58 7.98 4.41 11.51
C GLY A 58 9.12 3.93 10.61
N ILE A 59 8.87 3.92 9.30
CA ILE A 59 9.85 3.60 8.27
C ILE A 59 10.19 4.89 7.54
N LEU A 60 11.43 5.35 7.67
CA LEU A 60 11.96 6.48 6.93
C LEU A 60 12.40 6.03 5.51
N LEU A 61 11.84 6.65 4.49
CA LEU A 61 12.17 6.44 3.08
C LEU A 61 12.85 7.68 2.50
N LYS A 62 14.14 7.59 2.21
CA LYS A 62 14.85 8.65 1.46
C LYS A 62 14.40 8.70 0.00
N PRO A 63 14.64 9.81 -0.72
CA PRO A 63 14.40 9.89 -2.17
C PRO A 63 14.96 8.67 -2.91
N GLY A 64 14.13 8.05 -3.75
CA GLY A 64 14.48 6.87 -4.54
C GLY A 64 14.42 5.53 -3.79
N GLN A 65 14.25 5.51 -2.47
CA GLN A 65 14.16 4.26 -1.69
C GLN A 65 12.75 3.65 -1.74
N SER A 66 12.67 2.37 -1.37
CA SER A 66 11.41 1.64 -1.19
C SER A 66 11.34 0.93 0.15
N THR A 67 10.13 0.64 0.62
CA THR A 67 9.96 -0.35 1.70
C THR A 67 10.42 -1.73 1.21
N GLU A 68 10.67 -2.63 2.16
CA GLU A 68 10.66 -4.06 1.86
C GLU A 68 9.33 -4.47 1.22
N ALA A 69 9.38 -5.50 0.39
CA ALA A 69 8.19 -6.05 -0.24
C ALA A 69 7.36 -6.80 0.80
N GLN A 70 6.06 -6.50 0.85
CA GLN A 70 5.08 -7.25 1.60
C GLN A 70 4.30 -8.15 0.65
N THR A 71 4.05 -9.38 1.07
CA THR A 71 3.30 -10.35 0.27
C THR A 71 1.82 -10.27 0.59
N TRP A 72 1.01 -10.00 -0.43
CA TRP A 72 -0.45 -10.10 -0.40
C TRP A 72 -0.90 -11.45 -0.98
N PRO A 73 -1.97 -12.11 -0.48
CA PRO A 73 -2.96 -11.66 0.51
C PRO A 73 -2.42 -11.56 1.94
N PHE A 74 -2.83 -10.54 2.69
CA PHE A 74 -2.40 -10.34 4.09
C PHE A 74 -3.11 -11.28 5.09
N GLY A 75 -3.38 -12.53 4.67
CA GLY A 75 -4.10 -13.59 5.38
C GLY A 75 -5.31 -14.13 4.61
N GLY A 76 -5.60 -15.41 4.75
CA GLY A 76 -6.71 -16.07 4.05
C GLY A 76 -6.53 -16.13 2.53
N LEU A 77 -7.43 -16.85 1.86
CA LEU A 77 -7.49 -16.91 0.40
C LEU A 77 -8.42 -15.81 -0.11
N PRO A 78 -7.99 -14.98 -1.07
CA PRO A 78 -8.84 -13.96 -1.65
C PRO A 78 -9.88 -14.61 -2.57
N GLU A 79 -11.08 -14.05 -2.58
CA GLU A 79 -12.08 -14.38 -3.60
C GLU A 79 -11.74 -13.69 -4.93
N PRO A 80 -12.21 -14.21 -6.06
CA PRO A 80 -12.12 -13.51 -7.34
C PRO A 80 -12.73 -12.11 -7.29
N GLY A 81 -12.15 -11.18 -8.03
CA GLY A 81 -12.65 -9.82 -8.19
C GLY A 81 -11.58 -8.75 -8.16
N ARG A 82 -12.02 -7.50 -8.08
CA ARG A 82 -11.13 -6.34 -8.15
C ARG A 82 -10.75 -5.83 -6.77
N TYR A 83 -9.46 -5.65 -6.56
CA TYR A 83 -8.87 -5.22 -5.30
C TYR A 83 -8.15 -3.89 -5.46
N ARG A 84 -8.07 -3.16 -4.34
CA ARG A 84 -7.33 -1.92 -4.21
C ARG A 84 -6.51 -1.97 -2.93
N LEU A 85 -5.23 -1.62 -3.05
CA LEU A 85 -4.32 -1.45 -1.94
C LEU A 85 -4.00 0.03 -1.79
N THR A 86 -3.93 0.50 -0.55
CA THR A 86 -3.50 1.85 -0.23
C THR A 86 -2.46 1.84 0.87
N LYS A 87 -1.49 2.75 0.78
CA LYS A 87 -0.47 2.93 1.81
C LYS A 87 -0.22 4.42 2.06
N PRO A 88 -0.43 4.89 3.30
CA PRO A 88 -0.18 6.28 3.66
C PRO A 88 1.31 6.53 3.93
N ALA A 89 1.75 7.75 3.69
CA ALA A 89 3.06 8.28 4.11
C ALA A 89 2.94 9.78 4.41
N THR A 90 3.82 10.32 5.21
CA THR A 90 3.89 11.75 5.54
C THR A 90 5.27 12.29 5.18
N TYR A 91 5.36 13.59 4.94
CA TYR A 91 6.66 14.25 4.77
C TYR A 91 7.39 14.31 6.12
N GLU A 92 8.69 14.01 6.13
CA GLU A 92 9.49 14.11 7.35
C GLU A 92 10.30 15.42 7.33
N GLY A 93 10.17 16.24 8.38
CA GLY A 93 11.21 17.18 8.80
C GLY A 93 11.63 18.29 7.83
N HIS A 94 10.78 18.77 6.93
CA HIS A 94 11.11 19.93 6.08
C HIS A 94 10.54 21.24 6.66
N PRO A 95 11.33 22.05 7.38
CA PRO A 95 10.85 23.30 7.99
C PRO A 95 10.36 24.34 6.98
N GLU A 96 10.75 24.23 5.70
CA GLU A 96 10.34 25.13 4.63
C GLU A 96 9.12 24.64 3.84
N ARG A 97 8.71 23.37 3.98
CA ARG A 97 7.49 22.86 3.36
C ARG A 97 6.37 22.90 4.40
N ARG A 98 5.40 23.81 4.21
CA ARG A 98 4.14 23.86 4.98
C ARG A 98 3.30 22.57 4.88
N ASP A 99 3.69 21.63 4.01
CA ASP A 99 3.04 20.35 3.78
C ASP A 99 3.50 19.22 4.72
N VAL A 100 4.32 19.48 5.74
CA VAL A 100 4.73 18.46 6.74
C VAL A 100 3.54 17.76 7.42
N ASP A 101 2.36 18.39 7.44
CA ASP A 101 1.11 17.81 7.96
C ASP A 101 0.28 17.05 6.91
N ARG A 102 0.72 17.01 5.63
CA ARG A 102 -0.07 16.42 4.55
C ARG A 102 0.20 14.91 4.42
N GLU A 103 -0.82 14.10 4.74
CA GLU A 103 -0.81 12.66 4.43
C GLU A 103 -0.86 12.46 2.91
N LEU A 104 0.12 11.74 2.39
CA LEU A 104 0.16 11.21 1.04
C LEU A 104 -0.40 9.78 1.06
N VAL A 105 -1.21 9.42 0.06
CA VAL A 105 -1.74 8.05 -0.07
C VAL A 105 -1.38 7.49 -1.43
N ALA A 106 -0.52 6.48 -1.45
CA ALA A 106 -0.26 5.69 -2.65
C ALA A 106 -1.36 4.65 -2.82
N THR A 107 -1.82 4.45 -4.05
CA THR A 107 -2.90 3.52 -4.38
C THR A 107 -2.48 2.62 -5.54
N ALA A 108 -2.82 1.34 -5.49
CA ALA A 108 -2.73 0.44 -6.63
C ALA A 108 -3.96 -0.46 -6.69
N THR A 109 -4.41 -0.79 -7.90
CA THR A 109 -5.48 -1.78 -8.14
C THR A 109 -4.95 -2.97 -8.92
N PHE A 110 -5.53 -4.13 -8.66
CA PHE A 110 -5.25 -5.38 -9.35
C PHE A 110 -6.50 -6.28 -9.33
N GLU A 111 -6.47 -7.34 -10.12
CA GLU A 111 -7.55 -8.31 -10.24
C GLU A 111 -7.12 -9.70 -9.74
N VAL A 112 -8.06 -10.39 -9.10
CA VAL A 112 -7.96 -11.82 -8.79
C VAL A 112 -8.92 -12.55 -9.70
N THR A 113 -8.43 -13.48 -10.50
CA THR A 113 -9.25 -14.30 -11.39
C THR A 113 -9.49 -15.67 -10.79
N ASP A 114 -10.56 -16.33 -11.25
CA ASP A 114 -10.64 -17.78 -11.14
C ASP A 114 -9.44 -18.40 -11.91
N GLY A 115 -8.85 -19.42 -11.30
CA GLY A 115 -7.75 -20.19 -11.89
C GLY A 115 -8.23 -21.23 -12.89
#